data_AF-A0A1Y1WSI5-F1
#
_entry.id   AF-A0A1Y1WSI5-F1
#
_cell.length_a   1.000
_cell.length_b   1.000
_cell.length_c   1.000
_cell.angle_alpha   90.00
_cell.angle_beta   90.00
_cell.angle_gamma   90.00
#
_symmetry.space_group_name_H-M   'P 1'
#
loop_
_entity.id
_entity.type
_entity.pdbx_description
1 polymer ?
#
loop_
_entity_poly.entity_id
_entity_poly.type
_entity_poly.pdbx_seq_one_letter_code
_entity_poly.pdbx_strand_id
1 'polypeptide(L)'
;MSNVDCTVINSEPRMTHLDLSHTNIKEIPNNIVNLNELRIINFRGNDLNGEIPTFFDKLIHLEEIDLSENKFYGQIPKSFLNIKNLTYLDISSNRLFGIIPSEFCDMEKLKDIRYNNNMNSVYPSSCIRSKFGYSYNNYVRFTRWIVFIGIIVIIVVFGIINLVIRQNKIKSRIKRLSQRRLLRESRSRTQMRKMP
;
A
#
# COMPACT_ATOMS: atom_id res chain seq x y z
N MET A 1 -6.28 -7.58 -28.79
CA MET A 1 -7.54 -8.35 -28.90
C MET A 1 -7.31 -9.67 -28.21
N SER A 2 -7.42 -9.71 -26.88
CA SER A 2 -7.60 -10.97 -26.16
C SER A 2 -9.09 -11.05 -25.85
N ASN A 3 -9.86 -11.56 -26.81
CA ASN A 3 -11.12 -12.21 -26.45
C ASN A 3 -10.70 -13.31 -25.50
N VAL A 4 -10.94 -13.14 -24.21
CA VAL A 4 -11.13 -14.31 -23.36
C VAL A 4 -12.23 -15.09 -24.04
N ASP A 5 -11.87 -16.25 -24.55
CA ASP A 5 -12.77 -17.00 -25.41
C ASP A 5 -13.93 -17.48 -24.54
N CYS A 6 -15.08 -16.80 -24.68
CA CYS A 6 -16.33 -17.13 -23.98
C CYS A 6 -16.79 -18.58 -24.28
N THR A 7 -16.14 -19.27 -25.21
CA THR A 7 -16.31 -20.71 -25.47
C THR A 7 -15.96 -21.56 -24.24
N VAL A 8 -14.96 -21.17 -23.44
CA VAL A 8 -14.55 -21.90 -22.23
C VAL A 8 -15.60 -21.81 -21.12
N ILE A 9 -16.28 -20.66 -21.00
CA ILE A 9 -17.35 -20.44 -20.02
C ILE A 9 -18.58 -21.31 -20.33
N ASN A 10 -18.83 -21.61 -21.61
CA ASN A 10 -19.97 -22.46 -22.01
C ASN A 10 -19.62 -23.96 -22.04
N SER A 11 -18.35 -24.35 -21.96
CA SER A 11 -17.92 -25.76 -22.07
C SER A 11 -17.83 -26.50 -20.74
N GLU A 12 -17.81 -25.81 -19.60
CA GLU A 12 -17.61 -26.43 -18.29
C GLU A 12 -18.63 -25.97 -17.23
N PRO A 13 -19.84 -26.58 -17.19
CA PRO A 13 -20.86 -26.26 -16.18
C PRO A 13 -20.45 -26.64 -14.75
N ARG A 14 -19.32 -27.35 -14.58
CA ARG A 14 -18.72 -27.74 -13.30
C ARG A 14 -17.53 -26.87 -12.91
N MET A 15 -17.28 -25.78 -13.63
CA MET A 15 -16.18 -24.88 -13.31
C MET A 15 -16.41 -24.27 -11.93
N THR A 16 -15.48 -24.55 -11.01
CA THR A 16 -15.52 -24.03 -9.63
C THR A 16 -14.60 -22.82 -9.45
N HIS A 17 -13.62 -22.64 -10.33
CA HIS A 17 -12.64 -21.57 -10.27
C HIS A 17 -12.50 -20.93 -11.65
N LEU A 18 -12.69 -19.62 -11.72
CA LEU A 18 -12.45 -18.83 -12.91
C LEU A 18 -11.42 -17.77 -12.59
N ASP A 19 -10.21 -17.96 -13.11
CA ASP A 19 -9.13 -16.97 -13.03
C ASP A 19 -8.89 -16.36 -14.41
N LEU A 20 -9.20 -15.07 -14.51
CA LEU A 20 -8.93 -14.24 -15.68
C LEU A 20 -8.13 -13.00 -15.27
N SER A 21 -7.32 -13.11 -14.23
CA SER A 21 -6.46 -12.02 -13.78
C SER A 21 -5.40 -11.66 -14.82
N HIS A 22 -5.16 -10.36 -15.01
CA HIS A 22 -4.17 -9.82 -15.95
C HIS A 22 -4.34 -10.30 -17.41
N THR A 23 -5.58 -10.47 -17.87
CA THR A 23 -5.92 -10.93 -19.23
C THR A 23 -6.35 -9.80 -20.19
N ASN A 24 -6.35 -8.55 -19.71
CA ASN A 24 -6.79 -7.34 -20.42
C ASN A 24 -8.28 -7.34 -20.84
N ILE A 25 -9.14 -8.02 -20.06
CA ILE A 25 -10.59 -7.94 -20.28
C ILE A 25 -11.11 -6.54 -19.93
N LYS A 26 -12.15 -6.12 -20.65
CA LYS A 26 -12.78 -4.79 -20.51
C LYS A 26 -14.19 -4.83 -19.93
N GLU A 27 -14.84 -5.98 -20.00
CA GLU A 27 -16.17 -6.23 -19.45
C GLU A 27 -16.23 -7.64 -18.87
N ILE A 28 -17.10 -7.82 -17.86
CA ILE A 28 -17.43 -9.14 -17.33
C ILE A 28 -18.60 -9.67 -18.16
N PRO A 29 -18.47 -10.82 -18.81
CA PRO A 29 -19.53 -11.33 -19.68
C PRO A 29 -20.69 -11.87 -18.82
N ASN A 30 -21.91 -11.43 -19.12
CA ASN A 30 -23.09 -11.73 -18.30
C ASN A 30 -23.44 -13.23 -18.23
N ASN A 31 -22.98 -14.04 -19.19
CA ASN A 31 -23.19 -15.49 -19.21
C ASN A 31 -22.41 -16.22 -18.10
N ILE A 32 -21.51 -15.56 -17.36
CA ILE A 32 -20.87 -16.13 -16.16
C ILE A 32 -21.90 -16.62 -15.14
N VAL A 33 -23.11 -16.04 -15.14
CA VAL A 33 -24.24 -16.45 -14.31
C VAL A 33 -24.65 -17.92 -14.51
N ASN A 34 -24.31 -18.51 -15.65
CA ASN A 34 -24.63 -19.91 -15.97
C ASN A 34 -23.65 -20.90 -15.31
N LEU A 35 -22.53 -20.42 -14.76
CA LEU A 35 -21.56 -21.23 -14.04
C LEU A 35 -22.02 -21.45 -12.59
N ASN A 36 -23.07 -22.24 -12.40
CA ASN A 36 -23.72 -22.39 -11.10
C ASN A 36 -22.80 -22.95 -10.01
N GLU A 37 -21.82 -23.78 -10.38
CA GLU A 37 -20.86 -24.40 -9.47
C GLU A 37 -19.67 -23.49 -9.12
N LEU A 38 -19.66 -22.24 -9.60
CA LEU A 38 -18.52 -21.34 -9.45
C LEU A 38 -18.38 -20.89 -7.99
N ARG A 39 -17.17 -21.10 -7.44
CA ARG A 39 -16.79 -20.79 -6.06
C ARG A 39 -15.78 -19.65 -5.99
N ILE A 40 -14.89 -19.54 -6.97
CA ILE A 40 -13.85 -18.51 -6.99
C ILE A 40 -13.87 -17.76 -8.31
N ILE A 41 -13.90 -16.43 -8.23
CA ILE A 41 -13.72 -15.52 -9.36
C ILE A 41 -12.51 -14.63 -9.08
N ASN A 42 -11.55 -14.65 -10.00
CA ASN A 42 -10.42 -13.74 -9.99
C ASN A 42 -10.37 -12.92 -11.29
N PHE A 43 -10.69 -11.63 -11.18
CA PHE A 43 -10.61 -10.64 -12.25
C PHE A 43 -9.57 -9.56 -12.00
N ARG A 44 -8.63 -9.82 -11.09
CA ARG A 44 -7.59 -8.87 -10.71
C ARG A 44 -6.82 -8.32 -11.90
N GLY A 45 -6.49 -7.03 -11.87
CA GLY A 45 -5.46 -6.47 -12.77
C GLY A 45 -5.88 -6.39 -14.23
N ASN A 46 -7.14 -6.00 -14.48
CA ASN A 46 -7.70 -5.88 -15.83
C ASN A 46 -8.13 -4.43 -16.13
N ASP A 47 -8.71 -4.23 -17.32
CA ASP A 47 -9.24 -2.95 -17.79
C ASP A 47 -10.75 -2.82 -17.57
N LEU A 48 -11.32 -3.59 -16.64
CA LEU A 48 -12.75 -3.59 -16.34
C LEU A 48 -13.19 -2.21 -15.83
N ASN A 49 -14.19 -1.63 -16.47
CA ASN A 49 -14.74 -0.33 -16.13
C ASN A 49 -16.27 -0.41 -16.00
N GLY A 50 -16.89 0.70 -15.59
CA GLY A 50 -18.31 0.72 -15.27
C GLY A 50 -18.56 0.51 -13.78
N GLU A 51 -19.83 0.32 -13.44
CA GLU A 51 -20.23 -0.13 -12.11
C GLU A 51 -20.00 -1.63 -11.94
N ILE A 52 -19.77 -2.08 -10.71
CA ILE A 52 -19.68 -3.50 -10.41
C ILE A 52 -21.04 -4.16 -10.72
N PRO A 53 -21.08 -5.23 -11.54
CA PRO A 53 -22.33 -5.90 -11.88
C PRO A 53 -23.05 -6.47 -10.65
N THR A 54 -24.38 -6.45 -10.67
CA THR A 54 -25.17 -6.90 -9.51
C THR A 54 -25.42 -8.40 -9.46
N PHE A 55 -25.13 -9.14 -10.54
CA PHE A 55 -25.52 -10.55 -10.71
C PHE A 55 -24.68 -11.58 -9.93
N PHE A 56 -23.63 -11.18 -9.20
CA PHE A 56 -22.80 -12.12 -8.43
C PHE A 56 -23.60 -12.90 -7.38
N ASP A 57 -24.74 -12.35 -6.92
CA ASP A 57 -25.66 -13.02 -6.00
C ASP A 57 -26.39 -14.23 -6.58
N LYS A 58 -26.42 -14.36 -7.91
CA LYS A 58 -26.97 -15.53 -8.60
C LYS A 58 -26.03 -16.74 -8.56
N LEU A 59 -24.74 -16.52 -8.29
CA LEU A 59 -23.75 -17.57 -8.13
C LEU A 59 -23.78 -18.08 -6.68
N ILE A 60 -24.73 -18.97 -6.40
CA ILE A 60 -25.07 -19.39 -5.03
C ILE A 60 -23.93 -20.10 -4.28
N HIS A 61 -22.95 -20.66 -5.01
CA HIS A 61 -21.79 -21.34 -4.46
C HIS A 61 -20.56 -20.43 -4.33
N LEU A 62 -20.67 -19.14 -4.67
CA LEU A 62 -19.55 -18.22 -4.70
C LEU A 62 -19.01 -17.95 -3.29
N GLU A 63 -17.70 -18.10 -3.14
CA GLU A 63 -16.94 -17.99 -1.90
C GLU A 63 -15.92 -16.85 -1.98
N GLU A 64 -15.23 -16.70 -3.13
CA GLU A 64 -14.16 -15.72 -3.26
C GLU A 64 -14.32 -14.86 -4.51
N ILE A 65 -14.17 -13.55 -4.33
CA ILE A 65 -14.24 -12.56 -5.42
C ILE A 65 -13.03 -11.64 -5.31
N ASP A 66 -12.18 -11.62 -6.33
CA ASP A 66 -11.14 -10.60 -6.52
C ASP A 66 -11.45 -9.74 -7.75
N LEU A 67 -11.83 -8.48 -7.51
CA LEU A 67 -12.04 -7.43 -8.51
C LEU A 67 -10.95 -6.35 -8.44
N SER A 68 -9.87 -6.60 -7.69
CA SER A 68 -8.87 -5.58 -7.40
C SER A 68 -8.10 -5.14 -8.64
N GLU A 69 -7.49 -3.95 -8.58
CA GLU A 69 -6.66 -3.42 -9.67
C GLU A 69 -7.41 -3.33 -11.01
N ASN A 70 -8.60 -2.72 -10.97
CA ASN A 70 -9.43 -2.45 -12.14
C ASN A 70 -9.83 -0.96 -12.19
N LYS A 71 -10.78 -0.60 -13.05
CA LYS A 71 -11.29 0.76 -13.24
C LYS A 71 -12.77 0.88 -12.87
N PHE A 72 -13.28 0.00 -11.99
CA PHE A 72 -14.66 0.08 -11.51
C PHE A 72 -14.93 1.40 -10.78
N TYR A 73 -16.11 1.98 -10.99
CA TYR A 73 -16.58 3.16 -10.28
C TYR A 73 -18.01 2.93 -9.74
N GLY A 74 -18.56 3.90 -9.03
CA GLY A 74 -19.89 3.75 -8.42
C GLY A 74 -19.82 3.25 -6.98
N GLN A 75 -20.97 2.87 -6.44
CA GLN A 75 -21.09 2.33 -5.09
C GLN A 75 -20.85 0.82 -5.06
N ILE A 76 -20.50 0.31 -3.88
CA ILE A 76 -20.41 -1.13 -3.63
C ILE A 76 -21.83 -1.72 -3.72
N PRO A 77 -22.09 -2.70 -4.60
CA PRO A 77 -23.43 -3.22 -4.80
C PRO A 77 -23.91 -3.98 -3.56
N LYS A 78 -25.13 -3.67 -3.11
CA LYS A 78 -25.76 -4.36 -1.97
C LYS A 78 -26.02 -5.85 -2.24
N SER A 79 -26.04 -6.29 -3.50
CA SER A 79 -26.21 -7.69 -3.85
C SER A 79 -25.09 -8.59 -3.31
N PHE A 80 -23.90 -8.06 -3.01
CA PHE A 80 -22.86 -8.82 -2.32
C PHE A 80 -23.31 -9.35 -0.94
N LEU A 81 -24.25 -8.69 -0.26
CA LEU A 81 -24.84 -9.14 1.01
C LEU A 81 -25.72 -10.41 0.85
N ASN A 82 -26.12 -10.72 -0.38
CA ASN A 82 -26.91 -11.92 -0.70
C ASN A 82 -26.04 -13.15 -0.95
N ILE A 83 -24.72 -12.99 -1.11
CA ILE A 83 -23.79 -14.11 -1.36
C ILE A 83 -23.47 -14.80 -0.04
N LYS A 84 -24.32 -15.73 0.39
CA LYS A 84 -24.25 -16.37 1.72
C LYS A 84 -22.97 -17.17 1.96
N ASN A 85 -22.30 -17.61 0.90
CA ASN A 85 -21.07 -18.39 0.99
C ASN A 85 -19.80 -17.55 0.91
N LEU A 86 -19.89 -16.23 0.73
CA LEU A 86 -18.73 -15.36 0.55
C LEU A 86 -17.81 -15.39 1.77
N THR A 87 -16.55 -15.75 1.56
CA THR A 87 -15.46 -15.79 2.55
C THR A 87 -14.44 -14.68 2.31
N TYR A 88 -14.25 -14.24 1.06
CA TYR A 88 -13.26 -13.25 0.67
C TYR A 88 -13.79 -12.29 -0.41
N LEU A 89 -13.59 -10.99 -0.20
CA LEU A 89 -13.92 -9.94 -1.18
C LEU A 89 -12.79 -8.91 -1.30
N ASP A 90 -12.18 -8.81 -2.48
CA ASP A 90 -11.22 -7.76 -2.79
C ASP A 90 -11.76 -6.83 -3.87
N ILE A 91 -12.06 -5.60 -3.47
CA ILE A 91 -12.47 -4.50 -4.35
C ILE A 91 -11.45 -3.37 -4.32
N SER A 92 -10.23 -3.63 -3.83
CA SER A 92 -9.19 -2.62 -3.68
C SER A 92 -8.66 -2.11 -5.02
N SER A 93 -8.04 -0.94 -5.02
CA SER A 93 -7.39 -0.36 -6.21
C SER A 93 -8.35 -0.21 -7.40
N ASN A 94 -9.52 0.35 -7.14
CA ASN A 94 -10.52 0.77 -8.12
C ASN A 94 -10.84 2.27 -7.95
N ARG A 95 -11.97 2.75 -8.47
CA ARG A 95 -12.48 4.13 -8.35
C ARG A 95 -13.84 4.16 -7.65
N LEU A 96 -14.08 3.20 -6.74
CA LEU A 96 -15.34 3.07 -6.01
C LEU A 96 -15.53 4.18 -4.98
N PHE A 97 -16.77 4.45 -4.60
CA PHE A 97 -17.10 5.42 -3.57
C PHE A 97 -18.30 5.00 -2.70
N GLY A 98 -18.50 5.70 -1.59
CA GLY A 98 -19.61 5.48 -0.67
C GLY A 98 -19.19 4.73 0.58
N ILE A 99 -20.18 4.25 1.32
CA ILE A 99 -19.99 3.58 2.60
C ILE A 99 -20.00 2.07 2.36
N ILE A 100 -19.08 1.33 2.98
CA ILE A 100 -19.19 -0.13 3.06
C ILE A 100 -20.35 -0.44 4.02
N PRO A 101 -21.43 -1.09 3.54
CA PRO A 101 -22.57 -1.48 4.37
C PRO A 101 -22.10 -2.21 5.64
N SER A 102 -22.61 -1.82 6.81
CA SER A 102 -22.29 -2.51 8.07
C SER A 102 -22.77 -3.96 8.07
N GLU A 103 -23.75 -4.29 7.24
CA GLU A 103 -24.34 -5.62 7.05
C GLU A 103 -23.32 -6.67 6.58
N PHE A 104 -22.18 -6.25 6.00
CA PHE A 104 -21.06 -7.16 5.76
C PHE A 104 -20.50 -7.78 7.06
N CYS A 105 -20.70 -7.13 8.21
CA CYS A 105 -20.37 -7.71 9.51
C CYS A 105 -21.29 -8.86 9.92
N ASP A 106 -22.52 -8.90 9.42
CA ASP A 106 -23.51 -9.93 9.75
C ASP A 106 -23.35 -11.17 8.87
N MET A 107 -22.49 -11.10 7.84
CA MET A 107 -22.13 -12.26 7.03
C MET A 107 -21.29 -13.23 7.85
N GLU A 108 -21.86 -14.40 8.14
CA GLU A 108 -21.27 -15.43 9.01
C GLU A 108 -19.94 -15.98 8.46
N LYS A 109 -19.87 -16.18 7.14
CA LYS A 109 -18.72 -16.81 6.47
C LYS A 109 -17.64 -15.84 6.03
N LEU A 110 -17.92 -14.53 6.00
CA LEU A 110 -16.99 -13.52 5.50
C LEU A 110 -15.82 -13.33 6.46
N LYS A 111 -14.60 -13.55 5.97
CA LYS A 111 -13.36 -13.52 6.76
C LYS A 111 -12.49 -12.32 6.46
N ASP A 112 -12.47 -11.84 5.22
CA ASP A 112 -11.66 -10.69 4.81
C ASP A 112 -12.39 -9.85 3.76
N ILE A 113 -12.19 -8.53 3.86
CA ILE A 113 -12.66 -7.56 2.87
C ILE A 113 -11.58 -6.51 2.64
N ARG A 114 -11.15 -6.37 1.39
CA ARG A 114 -10.13 -5.38 0.99
C ARG A 114 -10.75 -4.32 0.12
N TYR A 115 -10.52 -3.07 0.50
CA TYR A 115 -11.19 -1.90 -0.07
C TYR A 115 -10.27 -0.68 -0.20
N ASN A 116 -8.97 -0.83 0.10
CA ASN A 116 -7.97 0.22 -0.02
C ASN A 116 -7.83 0.74 -1.45
N ASN A 117 -7.18 1.88 -1.62
CA ASN A 117 -6.84 2.47 -2.92
C ASN A 117 -8.03 2.79 -3.84
N ASN A 118 -9.24 2.98 -3.29
CA ASN A 118 -10.41 3.49 -4.01
C ASN A 118 -10.52 5.03 -3.92
N MET A 119 -9.44 5.75 -4.22
CA MET A 119 -9.39 7.24 -4.24
C MET A 119 -9.88 7.96 -2.95
N ASN A 120 -9.76 7.33 -1.77
CA ASN A 120 -10.25 7.85 -0.47
C ASN A 120 -11.76 8.07 -0.38
N SER A 121 -12.55 7.53 -1.31
CA SER A 121 -14.01 7.71 -1.33
C SER A 121 -14.80 6.53 -0.78
N VAL A 122 -14.13 5.44 -0.39
CA VAL A 122 -14.76 4.30 0.30
C VAL A 122 -14.55 4.42 1.81
N TYR A 123 -15.65 4.50 2.55
CA TYR A 123 -15.65 4.69 3.99
C TYR A 123 -16.10 3.41 4.71
N PRO A 124 -15.23 2.75 5.49
CA PRO A 124 -15.64 1.63 6.32
C PRO A 124 -16.41 2.13 7.55
N SER A 125 -17.53 1.48 7.87
CA SER A 125 -18.22 1.67 9.15
C SER A 125 -17.33 1.24 10.33
N SER A 126 -17.73 1.61 11.55
CA SER A 126 -17.01 1.20 12.77
C SER A 126 -16.93 -0.32 12.90
N CYS A 127 -18.00 -1.02 12.53
CA CYS A 127 -18.03 -2.48 12.55
C CYS A 127 -17.03 -3.08 11.57
N ILE A 128 -16.99 -2.60 10.32
CA ILE A 128 -16.04 -3.08 9.31
C ILE A 128 -14.61 -2.91 9.78
N ARG A 129 -14.31 -1.73 10.34
CA ARG A 129 -13.00 -1.43 10.91
C ARG A 129 -12.64 -2.37 12.07
N SER A 130 -13.60 -2.73 12.91
CA SER A 130 -13.39 -3.63 14.05
C SER A 130 -13.18 -5.08 13.60
N LYS A 131 -14.06 -5.58 12.72
CA LYS A 131 -14.08 -6.99 12.29
C LYS A 131 -12.98 -7.33 11.29
N PHE A 132 -12.72 -6.45 10.32
CA PHE A 132 -11.79 -6.67 9.21
C PHE A 132 -10.55 -5.78 9.27
N GLY A 133 -10.46 -4.90 10.27
CA GLY A 133 -9.38 -3.93 10.36
C GLY A 133 -9.49 -2.80 9.35
N TYR A 134 -8.43 -2.00 9.29
CA TYR A 134 -8.22 -1.10 8.17
C TYR A 134 -7.64 -1.88 7.01
N SER A 135 -8.19 -1.69 5.83
CA SER A 135 -7.56 -2.11 4.59
C SER A 135 -6.31 -1.24 4.37
N TYR A 136 -5.16 -1.69 4.88
CA TYR A 136 -3.89 -0.97 4.76
C TYR A 136 -3.21 -1.35 3.45
N ASN A 137 -2.90 -0.35 2.64
CA ASN A 137 -1.98 -0.51 1.51
C ASN A 137 -0.57 -0.80 2.06
N ASN A 138 0.13 -1.83 1.53
CA ASN A 138 1.54 -2.10 1.85
C ASN A 138 2.41 -0.85 1.68
N TYR A 139 2.06 0.05 0.75
CA TYR A 139 2.74 1.34 0.56
C TYR A 139 2.70 2.25 1.80
N VAL A 140 1.59 2.31 2.54
CA VAL A 140 1.46 3.16 3.74
C VAL A 140 2.28 2.60 4.91
N ARG A 141 2.49 1.29 4.94
CA ARG A 141 3.42 0.66 5.89
C ARG A 141 4.86 1.11 5.60
N PHE A 142 5.27 1.15 4.33
CA PHE A 142 6.61 1.57 3.93
C PHE A 142 6.84 3.09 4.03
N THR A 143 5.86 3.94 3.70
CA THR A 143 6.04 5.40 3.80
C THR A 143 6.33 5.86 5.22
N ARG A 144 5.70 5.23 6.23
CA ARG A 144 6.02 5.50 7.64
C ARG A 144 7.47 5.14 7.99
N TRP A 145 7.98 4.03 7.45
CA TRP A 145 9.38 3.63 7.61
C TRP A 145 10.34 4.56 6.86
N ILE A 146 10.00 5.00 5.63
CA ILE A 146 10.82 5.92 4.84
C ILE A 146 10.95 7.28 5.53
N VAL A 147 9.85 7.82 6.08
CA VAL A 147 9.88 9.07 6.85
C VAL A 147 10.74 8.91 8.11
N PHE A 148 10.61 7.79 8.82
CA PHE A 148 11.42 7.50 10.01
C PHE A 148 12.93 7.39 9.68
N ILE A 149 13.27 6.69 8.60
CA ILE A 149 14.65 6.58 8.10
C ILE A 149 15.18 7.97 7.70
N GLY A 150 14.37 8.78 7.01
CA GLY A 150 14.73 10.15 6.62
C GLY A 150 15.07 11.03 7.82
N ILE A 151 14.26 10.97 8.90
CA ILE A 151 14.53 11.70 10.14
C ILE A 151 15.85 11.25 10.79
N ILE A 152 16.10 9.94 10.85
CA ILE A 152 17.36 9.40 11.40
C ILE A 152 18.57 9.90 10.61
N VAL A 153 18.50 9.88 9.27
CA VAL A 153 19.57 10.38 8.41
C VAL A 153 19.85 11.86 8.68
N ILE A 154 18.81 12.69 8.81
CA ILE A 154 18.95 14.12 9.12
C ILE A 154 19.64 14.32 10.47
N ILE A 155 19.26 13.56 11.51
CA ILE A 155 19.87 13.64 12.84
C ILE A 155 21.35 13.27 12.78
N VAL A 156 21.70 12.19 12.07
CA VAL A 156 23.09 11.73 11.91
C VAL A 156 23.92 12.78 11.17
N VAL A 157 23.41 13.32 10.07
CA VAL A 157 24.08 14.35 9.27
C VAL A 157 24.32 15.60 10.12
N PHE A 158 23.31 16.06 10.86
CA PHE A 158 23.44 17.19 11.78
C PHE A 158 24.48 16.92 12.88
N GLY A 159 24.51 15.70 13.43
CA GLY A 159 25.52 15.26 14.39
C GLY A 159 26.94 15.32 13.81
N ILE A 160 27.14 14.80 12.60
CA ILE A 160 28.45 14.82 11.91
C ILE A 160 28.90 16.27 11.65
N ILE A 161 28.01 17.13 11.14
CA ILE A 161 28.32 18.55 10.89
C ILE A 161 28.78 19.22 12.20
N ASN A 162 28.06 19.01 13.30
CA ASN A 162 28.44 19.57 14.60
C ASN A 162 29.80 19.05 15.09
N LEU A 163 30.11 17.77 14.87
CA LEU A 163 31.41 17.19 15.19
C LEU A 163 32.54 17.81 14.36
N VAL A 164 32.34 18.00 13.06
CA VAL A 164 33.32 18.65 12.16
C VAL A 164 33.58 20.09 12.62
N ILE A 165 32.53 20.85 12.91
CA ILE A 165 32.65 22.22 13.44
C ILE A 165 33.46 22.21 14.75
N ARG A 166 33.16 21.28 15.66
CA ARG A 166 33.88 21.14 16.94
C ARG A 166 35.36 20.81 16.72
N GLN A 167 35.68 19.86 15.84
CA GLN A 167 37.07 19.51 15.53
C GLN A 167 37.84 20.68 14.90
N ASN A 168 37.21 21.41 13.97
CA ASN A 168 37.82 22.60 13.35
C ASN A 168 38.11 23.70 14.37
N LYS A 169 37.19 23.92 15.32
CA LYS A 169 37.40 24.86 16.43
C LYS A 169 38.59 24.43 17.30
N ILE A 170 38.70 23.15 17.64
CA ILE A 170 39.84 22.60 18.41
C ILE A 170 41.15 22.74 17.64
N LYS A 171 41.21 22.33 16.37
CA LYS A 171 42.40 22.48 15.51
C LYS A 171 42.85 23.94 15.43
N SER A 172 41.91 24.89 15.28
CA SER A 172 42.23 26.33 15.25
C SER A 172 42.81 26.84 16.58
N ARG A 173 42.41 26.26 17.72
CA ARG A 173 42.95 26.62 19.05
C ARG A 173 44.35 26.06 19.22
N ILE A 174 44.59 24.81 18.84
CA ILE A 174 45.91 24.17 18.90
C ILE A 174 46.91 24.95 18.04
N LYS A 175 46.54 25.33 16.80
CA LYS A 175 47.41 26.13 15.91
C LYS A 175 47.78 27.50 16.49
N ARG A 176 46.83 28.17 17.16
CA ARG A 176 47.10 29.46 17.85
C ARG A 176 48.02 29.29 19.05
N LEU A 177 47.88 28.20 19.80
CA LEU A 177 48.73 27.90 20.95
C LEU A 177 50.15 27.53 20.53
N SER A 178 50.33 26.74 19.47
CA SER A 178 51.65 26.39 18.93
C SER A 178 52.39 27.62 18.40
N GLN A 179 51.71 28.49 17.65
CA GLN A 179 52.29 29.78 17.21
C GLN A 179 52.72 30.65 18.39
N ARG A 180 51.90 30.77 19.45
CA ARG A 180 52.26 31.52 20.66
C ARG A 180 53.48 30.92 21.38
N ARG A 181 53.59 29.59 21.43
CA ARG A 181 54.72 28.89 22.05
C ARG A 181 56.03 29.15 21.29
N LEU A 182 56.02 29.01 19.96
CA LEU A 182 57.17 29.31 19.11
C LEU A 182 57.62 30.77 19.22
N LEU A 183 56.66 31.71 19.32
CA LEU A 183 56.95 33.12 19.51
C LEU A 183 57.59 33.41 20.89
N ARG A 184 57.20 32.68 21.94
CA ARG A 184 57.84 32.77 23.26
C ARG A 184 59.26 32.20 23.22
N GLU A 185 59.45 31.03 22.63
CA GLU A 185 60.78 30.39 22.53
C GLU A 185 61.78 31.22 21.71
N SER A 186 61.35 31.82 20.60
CA SER A 186 62.19 32.74 19.81
C SER A 186 62.56 34.02 20.57
N ARG A 187 61.63 34.61 21.32
CA ARG A 187 61.92 35.75 22.21
C ARG A 187 62.92 35.39 23.30
N SER A 188 62.75 34.25 23.97
CA SER A 188 63.67 33.78 25.01
C SER A 188 65.09 33.53 24.46
N ARG A 189 65.22 32.88 23.29
CA ARG A 189 66.53 32.69 22.63
C ARG A 189 67.20 34.00 22.24
N THR A 190 66.42 35.00 21.81
CA THR A 190 66.95 36.32 21.42
C THR A 190 67.43 37.11 22.64
N GLN A 191 66.74 36.98 23.79
CA GLN A 191 67.17 37.60 25.05
C GLN A 191 68.46 36.96 25.60
N MET A 192 68.59 35.63 25.58
CA MET A 192 69.82 34.95 26.02
C MET A 192 71.05 35.33 25.19
N ARG A 193 70.90 35.55 23.87
CA ARG A 193 72.01 36.00 23.00
C ARG A 193 72.45 37.44 23.23
N LYS A 194 71.70 38.23 24.00
CA LYS A 194 71.97 39.64 24.29
C LYS A 194 72.52 39.88 25.70
N MET A 195 72.77 38.82 26.47
CA MET A 195 73.46 38.93 27.76
C MET A 195 74.98 38.92 27.51
N PRO A 196 75.72 39.91 28.06
CA PRO A 196 77.18 40.00 27.94
C PRO A 196 77.91 38.89 28.70
#